data_AF-A0A672KBM0-F1
#
_entry.id   AF-A0A672KBM0-F1
#
_cell.length_a   1.000
_cell.length_b   1.000
_cell.length_c   1.000
_cell.angle_alpha   90.00
_cell.angle_beta   90.00
_cell.angle_gamma   90.00
#
_symmetry.space_group_name_H-M   'P 1'
#
loop_
_entity.id
_entity.type
_entity.pdbx_description
1 polymer ?
#
loop_
_entity_poly.entity_id
_entity_poly.type
_entity_poly.pdbx_seq_one_letter_code
_entity_poly.pdbx_strand_id
1 'polypeptide(L)'
;MTAHPLTDSSEKQRLVQRLQDSLLERWTNDWRRMSRRMLALILLAHAADVLENTLSSLSDERYDTACLRSRTLLEADPELESAKVTTPAEEVIWAVLAAFNRS
;
A
#
# COMPACT_ATOMS: atom_id res chain seq x y z
N MET A 1 -28.30 -8.95 17.87
CA MET A 1 -27.10 -8.88 17.01
C MET A 1 -27.46 -8.05 15.79
N THR A 2 -26.88 -6.86 15.66
CA THR A 2 -27.04 -6.01 14.46
C THR A 2 -25.88 -6.29 13.52
N ALA A 3 -26.15 -6.55 12.24
CA ALA A 3 -25.13 -6.77 11.22
C ALA A 3 -25.06 -5.57 10.27
N HIS A 4 -23.88 -5.32 9.71
CA HIS A 4 -23.63 -4.28 8.71
C HIS A 4 -23.07 -4.92 7.42
N PRO A 5 -23.92 -5.59 6.62
CA PRO A 5 -23.48 -6.18 5.37
C PRO A 5 -23.03 -5.10 4.39
N LEU A 6 -22.04 -5.43 3.55
CA LEU A 6 -21.59 -4.54 2.48
C LEU A 6 -22.70 -4.38 1.43
N THR A 7 -23.19 -3.16 1.26
CA THR A 7 -24.24 -2.83 0.28
C THR A 7 -23.65 -2.44 -1.07
N ASP A 8 -22.56 -1.67 -1.06
CA ASP A 8 -21.88 -1.22 -2.28
C ASP A 8 -20.60 -2.02 -2.52
N SER A 9 -20.75 -3.14 -3.22
CA SER A 9 -19.61 -3.95 -3.67
C SER A 9 -18.77 -3.24 -4.74
N SER A 10 -19.36 -2.29 -5.47
CA SER A 10 -18.70 -1.60 -6.59
C SER A 10 -17.61 -0.66 -6.09
N GLU A 11 -17.85 0.10 -5.02
CA GLU A 11 -16.84 0.98 -4.43
C GLU A 11 -15.69 0.20 -3.78
N LYS A 12 -15.99 -0.95 -3.14
CA LYS A 12 -14.94 -1.87 -2.67
C LYS A 12 -14.07 -2.33 -3.84
N GLN A 13 -14.68 -2.76 -4.94
CA GLN A 13 -13.95 -3.25 -6.11
C GLN A 13 -13.12 -2.14 -6.76
N ARG A 14 -13.63 -0.91 -6.84
CA ARG A 14 -12.87 0.27 -7.31
C ARG A 14 -11.68 0.59 -6.41
N LEU A 15 -11.78 0.40 -5.10
CA LEU A 15 -10.64 0.57 -4.19
C LEU A 15 -9.58 -0.50 -4.44
N VAL A 16 -9.99 -1.78 -4.52
CA VAL A 16 -9.09 -2.90 -4.78
C VAL A 16 -8.37 -2.73 -6.13
N GLN A 17 -9.10 -2.39 -7.19
CA GLN A 17 -8.50 -2.15 -8.50
C GLN A 17 -7.49 -1.01 -8.47
N ARG A 18 -7.81 0.13 -7.82
CA ARG A 18 -6.87 1.26 -7.70
C ARG A 18 -5.58 0.89 -6.98
N LEU A 19 -5.67 0.03 -5.96
CA LEU A 19 -4.50 -0.47 -5.24
C LEU A 19 -3.67 -1.39 -6.13
N GLN A 20 -4.30 -2.37 -6.79
CA GLN A 20 -3.62 -3.28 -7.72
C GLN A 20 -2.92 -2.52 -8.85
N ASP A 21 -3.63 -1.59 -9.51
CA ASP A 21 -3.09 -0.77 -10.59
C ASP A 21 -1.87 0.04 -10.13
N SER A 22 -1.84 0.49 -8.88
CA SER A 22 -0.71 1.26 -8.32
C SER A 22 0.58 0.44 -8.19
N LEU A 23 0.44 -0.86 -7.96
CA LEU A 23 1.55 -1.82 -7.91
C LEU A 23 1.84 -2.45 -9.28
N LEU A 24 0.96 -2.29 -10.27
CA LEU A 24 1.05 -2.92 -11.58
C LEU A 24 1.22 -1.89 -12.69
N GLU A 25 0.13 -1.47 -13.35
CA GLU A 25 0.15 -0.59 -14.52
C GLU A 25 0.76 0.78 -14.25
N ARG A 26 0.55 1.32 -13.05
CA ARG A 26 0.96 2.67 -12.66
C ARG A 26 2.25 2.69 -11.84
N TRP A 27 2.88 1.53 -11.70
CA TRP A 27 4.16 1.43 -11.02
C TRP A 27 5.24 2.17 -11.82
N THR A 28 5.96 3.07 -11.17
CA THR A 28 6.96 3.94 -11.83
C THR A 28 8.39 3.71 -11.36
N ASN A 29 8.65 2.60 -10.63
CA ASN A 29 9.92 2.30 -9.94
C ASN A 29 10.36 3.36 -8.92
N ASP A 30 9.58 4.42 -8.72
CA ASP A 30 9.84 5.51 -7.79
C ASP A 30 8.55 5.80 -7.02
N TRP A 31 8.56 5.48 -5.73
CA TRP A 31 7.41 5.64 -4.85
C TRP A 31 7.00 7.11 -4.69
N ARG A 32 7.91 8.07 -4.93
CA ARG A 32 7.64 9.52 -4.81
C ARG A 32 6.67 10.03 -5.84
N ARG A 33 6.54 9.30 -6.95
CA ARG A 33 5.57 9.58 -8.02
C ARG A 33 4.18 9.01 -7.70
N MET A 34 4.08 8.15 -6.68
CA MET A 34 2.81 7.65 -6.19
C MET A 34 2.13 8.71 -5.31
N SER A 35 0.80 8.79 -5.37
CA SER A 35 0.07 9.66 -4.46
C SER A 35 0.30 9.24 -3.00
N ARG A 36 0.54 10.20 -2.11
CA ARG A 36 0.73 9.97 -0.67
C ARG A 36 -0.33 9.08 -0.03
N ARG A 37 -1.61 9.28 -0.42
CA ARG A 37 -2.73 8.49 0.08
C ARG A 37 -2.63 7.01 -0.30
N MET A 38 -2.17 6.72 -1.52
CA MET A 38 -1.99 5.33 -1.96
C MET A 38 -0.79 4.68 -1.29
N LEU A 39 0.33 5.40 -1.16
CA LEU A 39 1.49 4.93 -0.42
C LEU A 39 1.11 4.56 1.03
N ALA A 40 0.48 5.49 1.75
CA ALA A 40 0.02 5.24 3.11
C ALA A 40 -0.98 4.08 3.21
N LEU A 41 -1.89 3.94 2.23
CA LEU A 41 -2.83 2.83 2.19
C LEU A 41 -2.13 1.48 2.06
N ILE A 42 -1.12 1.36 1.19
CA ILE A 42 -0.38 0.10 0.99
C ILE A 42 0.38 -0.26 2.26
N LEU A 43 1.09 0.70 2.86
CA LEU A 43 1.87 0.49 4.09
C LEU A 43 0.97 0.04 5.25
N LEU A 44 -0.15 0.73 5.47
CA LEU A 44 -1.09 0.40 6.54
C LEU A 44 -1.85 -0.90 6.28
N ALA A 45 -2.21 -1.18 5.03
CA ALA A 45 -2.86 -2.44 4.67
C ALA A 45 -1.94 -3.64 4.91
N HIS A 46 -0.62 -3.47 4.70
CA HIS A 46 0.36 -4.48 5.06
C HIS A 46 0.46 -4.65 6.58
N ALA A 47 0.63 -3.56 7.33
CA ALA A 47 0.71 -3.60 8.80
C ALA A 47 -0.55 -4.18 9.48
N ALA A 48 -1.70 -4.12 8.80
CA ALA A 48 -2.96 -4.70 9.25
C ALA A 48 -3.22 -6.13 8.71
N ASP A 49 -2.25 -6.75 8.02
CA ASP A 49 -2.37 -8.09 7.41
C ASP A 49 -3.55 -8.26 6.44
N VAL A 50 -3.94 -7.18 5.75
CA VAL A 50 -5.06 -7.20 4.78
C VAL A 50 -4.65 -6.94 3.35
N LEU A 51 -3.41 -6.53 3.09
CA LEU A 51 -2.90 -6.28 1.74
C LEU A 51 -2.99 -7.55 0.87
N GLU A 52 -2.61 -8.69 1.43
CA GLU A 52 -2.59 -9.99 0.75
C GLU A 52 -3.97 -10.38 0.17
N ASN A 53 -5.04 -10.09 0.92
CA ASN A 53 -6.41 -10.34 0.50
C ASN A 53 -6.81 -9.58 -0.77
N THR A 54 -6.12 -8.47 -1.05
CA THR A 54 -6.36 -7.68 -2.27
C THR A 54 -5.55 -8.17 -3.45
N LEU A 55 -4.40 -8.82 -3.21
CA LEU A 55 -3.53 -9.32 -4.27
C LEU A 55 -3.92 -10.73 -4.72
N SER A 56 -4.49 -11.54 -3.83
CA SER A 56 -4.90 -12.93 -4.13
C SER A 56 -5.95 -13.09 -5.23
N SER A 57 -6.62 -12.00 -5.64
CA SER A 57 -7.55 -12.01 -6.78
C SER A 57 -6.87 -11.80 -8.14
N LEU A 58 -5.55 -11.58 -8.17
CA LEU A 58 -4.77 -11.41 -9.39
C LEU A 58 -4.41 -12.77 -10.00
N SER A 59 -4.03 -12.78 -11.28
CA SER A 59 -3.38 -13.94 -11.90
C SER A 59 -1.96 -14.13 -11.34
N ASP A 60 -1.45 -15.36 -11.32
CA ASP A 60 -0.14 -15.73 -10.73
C ASP A 60 1.00 -14.76 -11.12
N GLU A 61 1.19 -14.48 -12.41
CA GLU A 61 2.25 -13.56 -12.89
C GLU A 61 2.11 -12.13 -12.34
N ARG A 62 0.87 -11.65 -12.24
CA ARG A 62 0.56 -10.30 -11.73
C ARG A 62 0.69 -10.27 -10.22
N TYR A 63 0.29 -11.33 -9.55
CA TYR A 63 0.44 -11.51 -8.11
C TYR A 63 1.94 -11.46 -7.73
N ASP A 64 2.79 -12.26 -8.37
CA ASP A 64 4.24 -12.28 -8.10
C ASP A 64 4.88 -10.90 -8.30
N THR A 65 4.49 -10.21 -9.39
CA THR A 65 4.97 -8.86 -9.68
C THR A 65 4.52 -7.85 -8.62
N ALA A 66 3.26 -7.90 -8.20
CA ALA A 66 2.71 -7.02 -7.18
C ALA A 66 3.35 -7.27 -5.81
N CYS A 67 3.57 -8.53 -5.44
CA CYS A 67 4.24 -8.93 -4.20
C CYS A 67 5.71 -8.51 -4.18
N LEU A 68 6.43 -8.63 -5.30
CA LEU A 68 7.81 -8.14 -5.39
C LEU A 68 7.86 -6.63 -5.18
N ARG A 69 6.98 -5.87 -5.85
CA ARG A 69 6.95 -4.40 -5.76
C ARG A 69 6.47 -3.92 -4.40
N SER A 70 5.45 -4.55 -3.81
CA SER A 70 5.02 -4.20 -2.45
C SER A 70 6.13 -4.47 -1.44
N ARG A 71 6.82 -5.62 -1.53
CA ARG A 71 7.99 -5.93 -0.71
C ARG A 71 9.07 -4.86 -0.82
N THR A 72 9.41 -4.41 -2.03
CA THR A 72 10.42 -3.34 -2.20
C THR A 72 10.03 -2.02 -1.52
N LEU A 73 8.73 -1.71 -1.39
CA LEU A 73 8.27 -0.54 -0.65
C LEU A 73 8.32 -0.76 0.87
N LEU A 74 7.95 -1.95 1.32
CA LEU A 74 7.81 -2.30 2.74
C LEU A 74 9.16 -2.53 3.41
N GLU A 75 10.14 -3.04 2.67
CA GLU A 75 11.53 -3.22 3.12
C GLU A 75 12.35 -1.92 3.02
N ALA A 76 11.75 -0.80 2.58
CA ALA A 76 12.43 0.48 2.56
C ALA A 76 12.73 0.98 3.99
N ASP A 77 13.93 1.52 4.19
CA ASP A 77 14.32 2.08 5.49
C ASP A 77 13.59 3.41 5.74
N PRO A 78 12.71 3.50 6.75
CA PRO A 78 11.94 4.71 7.01
C PRO A 78 12.80 5.91 7.40
N GLU A 79 13.94 5.70 8.07
CA GLU A 79 14.86 6.78 8.47
C GLU A 79 15.55 7.36 7.23
N LEU A 80 15.97 6.51 6.29
CA LEU A 80 16.57 6.95 5.03
C LEU A 80 15.55 7.59 4.09
N GLU A 81 14.33 7.05 3.99
CA GLU A 81 13.32 7.61 3.10
C GLU A 81 12.71 8.91 3.62
N SER A 82 12.56 9.06 4.95
CA SER A 82 12.13 10.32 5.57
C SER A 82 13.14 11.45 5.37
N ALA A 83 14.45 11.19 5.43
CA ALA A 83 15.48 12.20 5.17
C ALA A 83 15.45 12.78 3.74
N LYS A 84 14.84 12.06 2.81
CA LYS A 84 14.78 12.43 1.39
C LYS A 84 13.49 13.16 1.02
N VAL A 85 12.47 13.24 1.90
CA VAL A 85 11.22 13.94 1.59
C VAL A 85 11.34 15.42 1.91
N THR A 86 10.48 16.23 1.29
CA THR A 86 10.49 17.70 1.45
C THR A 86 9.29 18.22 2.22
N THR A 87 8.32 17.35 2.56
CA THR A 87 7.08 17.75 3.22
C THR A 87 6.89 17.02 4.54
N PRO A 88 6.47 17.72 5.62
CA PRO A 88 6.20 17.09 6.91
C PRO A 88 5.15 15.98 6.85
N ALA A 89 4.20 16.08 5.92
CA ALA A 89 3.18 15.05 5.72
C ALA A 89 3.77 13.71 5.25
N GLU A 90 4.81 13.74 4.42
CA GLU A 90 5.49 12.53 3.95
C GLU A 90 6.42 11.97 5.02
N GLU A 91 7.07 12.83 5.82
CA GLU A 91 7.86 12.41 6.98
C GLU A 91 7.00 11.61 7.96
N VAL A 92 5.78 12.07 8.23
CA VAL A 92 4.85 11.37 9.12
C VAL A 92 4.46 9.99 8.58
N ILE A 93 4.32 9.81 7.25
CA ILE A 93 4.02 8.49 6.66
C ILE A 93 5.14 7.50 6.99
N TRP A 94 6.41 7.93 6.85
CA TRP A 94 7.57 7.11 7.18
C TRP A 94 7.70 6.87 8.69
N ALA A 95 7.43 7.88 9.52
CA ALA A 95 7.42 7.72 10.97
C ALA A 95 6.37 6.68 11.43
N VAL A 96 5.19 6.66 10.80
CA VAL A 96 4.15 5.66 11.07
C VAL A 96 4.63 4.26 10.66
N LEU A 97 5.26 4.12 9.48
CA LEU A 97 5.86 2.84 9.08
C LEU A 97 6.93 2.37 10.08
N ALA A 98 7.82 3.27 10.51
CA ALA A 98 8.84 2.97 11.51
C ALA A 98 8.24 2.49 12.83
N ALA A 99 7.10 3.05 13.24
CA ALA A 99 6.41 2.63 14.45
C ALA A 99 5.85 1.19 14.33
N PHE A 100 5.24 0.85 13.18
CA PHE A 100 4.74 -0.50 12.93
C PHE A 100 5.85 -1.55 12.74
N ASN A 101 7.03 -1.16 12.26
CA ASN A 101 8.17 -2.08 12.15
C ASN A 101 8.83 -2.40 13.51
N ARG A 102 8.53 -1.63 14.56
CA ARG A 102 9.09 -1.81 15.92
C ARG A 102 8.15 -2.55 16.88
N SER A 103 6.90 -2.80 16.49
CA SER A 103 5.90 -3.52 17.27
C SER A 103 5.97 -5.02 17.02
#